data_AF-A0A0K2RJ96-F1
#
_entry.id   AF-A0A0K2RJ96-F1
#
_cell.length_a   1.000
_cell.length_b   1.000
_cell.length_c   1.000
_cell.angle_alpha   90.00
_cell.angle_beta   90.00
_cell.angle_gamma   90.00
#
_symmetry.space_group_name_H-M   'P 1'
#
loop_
_entity.id
_entity.type
_entity.pdbx_description
1 polymer ?
#
loop_
_entity_poly.entity_id
_entity_poly.type
_entity_poly.pdbx_seq_one_letter_code
_entity_poly.pdbx_strand_id
1 'polypeptide(L)'
;MVNAKNLEGKVIKDTLYGGVLAPGTFEGKLAALNYVLTVYAMWYSDALLKDNGWSVPKTWDEMYALGEQAKAKGKYLFVWGKEAATYYQEMAIASAIKEGGHDVRLGLENLKADCWSHPALQSVFTALEKIVKAGHFKPGGSGTQFTAAQAQWSNAQEAVFYPSGSWIENEMKDQTKAGFKMTGAPVPSVTTSSKLPYAALHSAAGEPFVVPSQGKNVPGGKELLRVMLSKDAATNFAKTKLAPPSSRTPFPPMASAPRHSSPRRSCSATRRQHLHLELH
;
A
#
# COMPACT_ATOMS: atom_id res chain seq x y z
N MET A 1 -4.98 26.60 -11.80
CA MET A 1 -6.13 25.79 -11.33
C MET A 1 -6.21 25.80 -9.81
N VAL A 2 -5.17 25.43 -9.06
CA VAL A 2 -5.22 25.35 -7.58
C VAL A 2 -5.49 26.67 -6.82
N ASN A 3 -5.35 27.83 -7.46
CA ASN A 3 -5.76 29.13 -6.90
C ASN A 3 -7.26 29.45 -7.12
N ALA A 4 -7.99 28.63 -7.88
CA ALA A 4 -9.43 28.80 -8.10
C ALA A 4 -10.24 28.28 -6.90
N LYS A 5 -11.51 28.66 -6.85
CA LYS A 5 -12.47 28.13 -5.88
C LYS A 5 -12.96 26.74 -6.30
N ASN A 6 -13.03 25.80 -5.37
CA ASN A 6 -13.68 24.50 -5.54
C ASN A 6 -15.22 24.66 -5.59
N LEU A 7 -15.96 23.55 -5.67
CA LEU A 7 -17.44 23.58 -5.73
C LEU A 7 -18.06 24.20 -4.45
N GLU A 8 -17.37 24.13 -3.32
CA GLU A 8 -17.79 24.70 -2.05
C GLU A 8 -17.35 26.17 -1.85
N GLY A 9 -16.78 26.81 -2.89
CA GLY A 9 -16.37 28.21 -2.85
C GLY A 9 -15.04 28.48 -2.12
N LYS A 10 -14.32 27.44 -1.68
CA LYS A 10 -13.01 27.53 -1.01
C LYS A 10 -11.87 27.46 -2.02
N VAL A 11 -10.77 28.18 -1.78
CA VAL A 11 -9.59 28.10 -2.63
C VAL A 11 -8.99 26.69 -2.56
N ILE A 12 -8.80 26.05 -3.71
CA ILE A 12 -8.42 24.63 -3.80
C ILE A 12 -7.15 24.31 -3.01
N LYS A 13 -6.07 25.09 -3.17
CA LYS A 13 -4.80 24.82 -2.46
C LYS A 13 -4.94 24.80 -0.94
N ASP A 14 -5.87 25.57 -0.39
CA ASP A 14 -6.12 25.65 1.05
C ASP A 14 -6.88 24.43 1.57
N THR A 15 -7.43 23.63 0.65
CA THR A 15 -8.09 22.36 0.97
C THR A 15 -7.17 21.15 0.83
N LEU A 16 -5.90 21.29 0.44
CA LEU A 16 -4.99 20.17 0.20
C LEU A 16 -4.04 19.91 1.39
N TYR A 17 -3.58 18.67 1.57
CA TYR A 17 -2.53 18.37 2.56
C TYR A 17 -1.23 19.13 2.23
N GLY A 18 -0.42 19.41 3.26
CA GLY A 18 0.86 20.10 3.06
C GLY A 18 1.79 19.28 2.15
N GLY A 19 2.48 19.95 1.23
CA GLY A 19 3.47 19.31 0.35
C GLY A 19 2.93 18.49 -0.82
N VAL A 20 1.63 18.18 -0.90
CA VAL A 20 1.08 17.28 -1.96
C VAL A 20 1.16 17.82 -3.37
N LEU A 21 1.38 19.13 -3.54
CA LEU A 21 1.60 19.74 -4.84
C LEU A 21 3.04 19.61 -5.33
N ALA A 22 4.00 19.39 -4.43
CA ALA A 22 5.42 19.39 -4.77
C ALA A 22 5.79 18.30 -5.79
N PRO A 23 5.33 17.03 -5.66
CA PRO A 23 5.70 15.98 -6.63
C PRO A 23 5.18 16.21 -8.05
N GLY A 24 4.17 17.07 -8.21
CA GLY A 24 3.60 17.43 -9.52
C GLY A 24 4.06 18.80 -10.03
N THR A 25 4.95 19.48 -9.31
CA THR A 25 5.42 20.84 -9.63
C THR A 25 6.85 20.78 -10.19
N PHE A 26 7.00 21.25 -11.42
CA PHE A 26 8.28 21.31 -12.14
C PHE A 26 8.58 22.76 -12.48
N GLU A 27 9.76 23.27 -12.12
CA GLU A 27 10.16 24.66 -12.40
C GLU A 27 9.11 25.69 -11.94
N GLY A 28 8.51 25.46 -10.76
CA GLY A 28 7.46 26.31 -10.20
C GLY A 28 6.08 26.19 -10.86
N LYS A 29 5.92 25.32 -11.87
CA LYS A 29 4.66 25.07 -12.57
C LYS A 29 4.07 23.73 -12.16
N LEU A 30 2.83 23.74 -11.68
CA LEU A 30 2.08 22.51 -11.43
C LEU A 30 1.68 21.87 -12.76
N ALA A 31 2.34 20.76 -13.11
CA ALA A 31 2.08 19.99 -14.33
C ALA A 31 1.17 18.79 -14.10
N ALA A 32 1.25 18.19 -12.90
CA ALA A 32 0.43 17.05 -12.50
C ALA A 32 -0.25 17.31 -11.16
N LEU A 33 -1.52 16.93 -11.03
CA LEU A 33 -2.23 16.90 -9.77
C LEU A 33 -2.28 15.45 -9.27
N ASN A 34 -1.48 15.15 -8.26
CA ASN A 34 -1.54 13.85 -7.58
C ASN A 34 -2.76 13.81 -6.66
N TYR A 35 -3.69 12.90 -6.96
CA TYR A 35 -5.00 12.86 -6.30
C TYR A 35 -5.05 12.02 -5.03
N VAL A 36 -4.12 11.08 -4.86
CA VAL A 36 -4.12 10.13 -3.74
C VAL A 36 -2.90 10.35 -2.87
N LEU A 37 -3.09 10.34 -1.54
CA LEU A 37 -1.98 10.25 -0.60
C LEU A 37 -1.64 8.78 -0.37
N THR A 38 -0.49 8.36 -0.86
CA THR A 38 0.01 7.00 -0.72
C THR A 38 0.89 6.90 0.51
N VAL A 39 0.77 5.80 1.26
CA VAL A 39 1.70 5.41 2.32
C VAL A 39 2.31 4.07 1.98
N TYR A 40 3.63 3.96 2.11
CA TYR A 40 4.35 2.68 2.01
C TYR A 40 4.60 2.14 3.42
N ALA A 41 4.26 0.86 3.62
CA ALA A 41 4.34 0.20 4.92
C ALA A 41 4.62 -1.30 4.76
N MET A 42 4.98 -1.94 5.88
CA MET A 42 4.90 -3.39 6.00
C MET A 42 3.50 -3.75 6.46
N TRP A 43 2.74 -4.44 5.61
CA TRP A 43 1.40 -4.88 5.93
C TRP A 43 1.43 -6.25 6.58
N TYR A 44 0.59 -6.46 7.60
CA TYR A 44 0.48 -7.73 8.32
C TYR A 44 -0.92 -7.98 8.86
N SER A 45 -1.13 -9.20 9.36
CA SER A 45 -2.31 -9.58 10.14
C SER A 45 -2.07 -9.34 11.62
N ASP A 46 -2.77 -8.37 12.21
CA ASP A 46 -2.71 -8.13 13.66
C ASP A 46 -3.18 -9.36 14.45
N ALA A 47 -4.18 -10.08 13.94
CA ALA A 47 -4.63 -11.34 14.52
C ALA A 47 -3.52 -12.39 14.56
N LEU A 48 -2.78 -12.57 13.45
CA LEU A 48 -1.69 -13.56 13.37
C LEU A 48 -0.59 -13.28 14.40
N LEU A 49 -0.19 -12.02 14.56
CA LEU A 49 0.84 -11.64 15.54
C LEU A 49 0.34 -11.92 16.97
N LYS A 50 -0.89 -11.50 17.30
CA LYS A 50 -1.49 -11.73 18.62
C LYS A 50 -1.63 -13.21 18.95
N ASP A 51 -2.11 -14.02 18.01
CA ASP A 51 -2.31 -15.47 18.20
C ASP A 51 -1.00 -16.21 18.48
N ASN A 52 0.14 -15.67 18.06
CA ASN A 52 1.47 -16.24 18.30
C ASN A 52 2.26 -15.51 19.40
N GLY A 53 1.71 -14.47 20.03
CA GLY A 53 2.42 -13.65 21.01
C GLY A 53 3.59 -12.86 20.41
N TRP A 54 3.54 -12.54 19.12
CA TRP A 54 4.58 -11.81 18.41
C TRP A 54 4.32 -10.30 18.44
N SER A 55 5.40 -9.53 18.48
CA SER A 55 5.39 -8.08 18.31
C SER A 55 5.89 -7.69 16.92
N VAL A 56 5.46 -6.52 16.44
CA VAL A 56 6.03 -5.93 15.23
C VAL A 56 7.50 -5.57 15.48
N PRO A 57 8.45 -6.05 14.65
CA PRO A 57 9.86 -5.77 14.81
C PRO A 57 10.19 -4.33 14.41
N LYS A 58 11.02 -3.66 15.22
CA LYS A 58 11.51 -2.30 14.98
C LYS A 58 12.89 -2.27 14.32
N THR A 59 13.67 -3.34 14.49
CA THR A 59 15.01 -3.46 13.91
C THR A 59 15.09 -4.67 12.98
N TRP A 60 16.11 -4.67 12.11
CA TRP A 60 16.40 -5.82 11.25
C TRP A 60 16.79 -7.09 12.02
N ASP A 61 17.41 -6.95 13.20
CA ASP A 61 17.73 -8.11 14.05
C ASP A 61 16.47 -8.70 14.70
N GLU A 62 15.54 -7.87 15.16
CA GLU A 62 14.23 -8.32 15.63
C GLU A 62 13.43 -8.97 14.50
N MET A 63 13.52 -8.41 13.29
CA MET A 63 12.89 -8.94 12.08
C MET A 63 13.43 -10.35 11.76
N TYR A 64 14.74 -10.55 11.85
CA TYR A 64 15.37 -11.87 11.71
C TYR A 64 14.90 -12.85 12.79
N ALA A 65 14.87 -12.42 14.06
CA ALA A 65 14.42 -13.26 15.17
C ALA A 65 12.96 -13.71 14.99
N LEU A 66 12.08 -12.80 14.54
CA LEU A 66 10.70 -13.13 14.19
C LEU A 66 10.62 -14.08 12.99
N GLY A 67 11.53 -13.96 12.02
CA GLY A 67 11.64 -14.92 10.92
C GLY A 67 11.93 -16.35 11.37
N GLU A 68 12.82 -16.53 12.36
CA GLU A 68 13.05 -17.85 12.98
C GLU A 68 11.82 -18.39 13.69
N GLN A 69 11.10 -17.53 14.43
CA GLN A 69 9.84 -17.90 15.09
C GLN A 69 8.75 -18.29 14.09
N ALA A 70 8.61 -17.53 13.00
CA ALA A 70 7.66 -17.81 11.93
C ALA A 70 7.98 -19.14 11.24
N LYS A 71 9.27 -19.39 10.95
CA LYS A 71 9.75 -20.64 10.35
C LYS A 71 9.43 -21.85 11.23
N ALA A 72 9.61 -21.75 12.55
CA ALA A 72 9.23 -22.80 13.50
C ALA A 72 7.72 -23.10 13.51
N LYS A 73 6.88 -22.18 13.02
CA LYS A 73 5.43 -22.36 12.83
C LYS A 73 5.06 -22.75 11.39
N GLY A 74 6.02 -23.10 10.55
CA GLY A 74 5.79 -23.44 9.15
C GLY A 74 5.36 -22.23 8.30
N LYS A 75 5.74 -21.02 8.71
CA LYS A 75 5.47 -19.76 8.01
C LYS A 75 6.76 -19.13 7.52
N TYR A 76 6.62 -18.25 6.54
CA TYR A 76 7.69 -17.37 6.06
C TYR A 76 7.58 -16.00 6.74
N LEU A 77 8.68 -15.25 6.74
CA LEU A 77 8.65 -13.85 7.11
C LEU A 77 8.07 -13.01 5.98
N PHE A 78 8.51 -13.29 4.76
CA PHE A 78 8.16 -12.53 3.55
C PHE A 78 7.74 -13.44 2.39
N VAL A 79 6.90 -12.92 1.50
CA VAL A 79 6.53 -13.52 0.21
C VAL A 79 6.45 -12.42 -0.85
N TRP A 80 6.86 -12.73 -2.07
CA TRP A 80 6.89 -11.74 -3.16
C TRP A 80 6.48 -12.38 -4.49
N GLY A 81 6.06 -11.53 -5.43
CA GLY A 81 5.78 -11.92 -6.81
C GLY A 81 6.55 -11.02 -7.80
N LYS A 82 6.73 -11.49 -9.04
CA LYS A 82 7.69 -10.93 -10.01
C LYS A 82 7.51 -9.44 -10.31
N GLU A 83 6.28 -8.93 -10.38
CA GLU A 83 6.00 -7.50 -10.63
C GLU A 83 6.15 -6.63 -9.38
N ALA A 84 6.17 -7.23 -8.18
CA ALA A 84 6.19 -6.53 -6.89
C ALA A 84 7.57 -6.54 -6.22
N ALA A 85 8.63 -6.96 -6.93
CA ALA A 85 10.00 -6.91 -6.41
C ALA A 85 10.41 -5.48 -5.98
N THR A 86 9.86 -4.47 -6.66
CA THR A 86 10.09 -3.04 -6.35
C THR A 86 9.59 -2.64 -4.96
N TYR A 87 8.63 -3.35 -4.36
CA TYR A 87 8.18 -3.06 -2.99
C TYR A 87 9.23 -3.40 -1.94
N TYR A 88 10.07 -4.41 -2.21
CA TYR A 88 11.18 -4.76 -1.35
C TYR A 88 12.35 -3.78 -1.50
N GLN A 89 12.57 -3.28 -2.72
CA GLN A 89 13.50 -2.18 -2.97
C GLN A 89 13.06 -0.91 -2.23
N GLU A 90 11.77 -0.55 -2.32
CA GLU A 90 11.18 0.57 -1.58
C GLU A 90 11.35 0.42 -0.07
N MET A 91 11.03 -0.75 0.49
CA MET A 91 11.26 -1.05 1.90
C MET A 91 12.73 -0.87 2.30
N ALA A 92 13.66 -1.35 1.47
CA ALA A 92 15.09 -1.25 1.73
C ALA A 92 15.59 0.21 1.71
N ILE A 93 15.17 0.98 0.71
CA ILE A 93 15.52 2.41 0.59
C ILE A 93 14.91 3.20 1.76
N ALA A 94 13.64 2.98 2.09
CA ALA A 94 13.00 3.65 3.21
C ALA A 94 13.70 3.34 4.55
N SER A 95 14.11 2.09 4.77
CA SER A 95 14.90 1.69 5.94
C SER A 95 16.27 2.38 5.97
N ALA A 96 16.96 2.43 4.84
CA ALA A 96 18.26 3.09 4.74
C ALA A 96 18.17 4.61 4.94
N ILE A 97 17.10 5.25 4.47
CA ILE A 97 16.82 6.67 4.74
C ILE A 97 16.55 6.91 6.23
N LYS A 98 15.88 5.99 6.93
CA LYS A 98 15.75 6.11 8.39
C LYS A 98 17.11 6.06 9.08
N GLU A 99 17.97 5.15 8.64
CA GLU A 99 19.29 4.96 9.22
C GLU A 99 20.22 6.15 8.93
N GLY A 100 20.40 6.49 7.65
CA GLY A 100 21.38 7.47 7.18
C GLY A 100 20.85 8.88 6.95
N GLY A 101 19.53 9.10 7.05
CA GLY A 101 18.87 10.38 6.87
C GLY A 101 18.83 10.88 5.42
N HIS A 102 18.70 12.20 5.25
CA HIS A 102 18.57 12.83 3.94
C HIS A 102 19.80 12.67 3.03
N ASP A 103 20.97 12.37 3.57
CA ASP A 103 22.17 12.09 2.75
C ASP A 103 21.95 10.87 1.84
N VAL A 104 21.27 9.84 2.35
CA VAL A 104 20.89 8.65 1.56
C VAL A 104 19.89 9.03 0.49
N ARG A 105 18.81 9.72 0.90
CA ARG A 105 17.72 10.12 0.00
C ARG A 105 18.23 10.98 -1.15
N LEU A 106 18.93 12.07 -0.83
CA LEU A 106 19.47 13.01 -1.81
C LEU A 106 20.58 12.38 -2.66
N GLY A 107 21.38 11.49 -2.10
CA GLY A 107 22.40 10.75 -2.86
C GLY A 107 21.77 9.90 -3.97
N LEU A 108 20.71 9.16 -3.64
CA LEU A 108 19.95 8.35 -4.62
C LEU A 108 19.22 9.24 -5.63
N GLU A 109 18.49 10.25 -5.18
CA GLU A 109 17.69 11.15 -6.04
C GLU A 109 18.55 11.93 -7.05
N ASN A 110 19.74 12.38 -6.64
CA ASN A 110 20.66 13.13 -7.50
C ASN A 110 21.64 12.23 -8.26
N LEU A 111 21.44 10.91 -8.25
CA LEU A 111 22.30 9.93 -8.93
C LEU A 111 23.80 10.12 -8.60
N LYS A 112 24.10 10.46 -7.34
CA LYS A 112 25.49 10.65 -6.90
C LYS A 112 26.26 9.37 -7.17
N ALA A 113 27.48 9.51 -7.69
CA ALA A 113 28.40 8.37 -7.84
C ALA A 113 28.49 7.58 -6.51
N ASP A 114 28.46 6.26 -6.63
CA ASP A 114 28.52 5.31 -5.51
C ASP A 114 27.44 5.46 -4.44
N CYS A 115 26.30 6.12 -4.74
CA CYS A 115 25.21 6.29 -3.78
C CYS A 115 24.71 4.96 -3.19
N TRP A 116 24.69 3.88 -3.97
CA TRP A 116 24.31 2.54 -3.52
C TRP A 116 25.29 1.91 -2.53
N SER A 117 26.54 2.38 -2.50
CA SER A 117 27.58 1.95 -1.56
C SER A 117 27.49 2.67 -0.20
N HIS A 118 26.50 3.55 0.01
CA HIS A 118 26.32 4.24 1.27
C HIS A 118 26.17 3.24 2.44
N PRO A 119 26.86 3.41 3.58
CA PRO A 119 26.85 2.45 4.68
C PRO A 119 25.45 2.02 5.13
N ALA A 120 24.52 2.96 5.28
CA ALA A 120 23.12 2.68 5.61
C ALA A 120 22.43 1.72 4.62
N LEU A 121 22.65 1.87 3.31
CA LEU A 121 22.08 0.96 2.30
C LEU A 121 22.72 -0.42 2.41
N GLN A 122 24.05 -0.47 2.55
CA GLN A 122 24.80 -1.73 2.68
C GLN A 122 24.39 -2.51 3.94
N SER A 123 24.15 -1.83 5.06
CA SER A 123 23.66 -2.47 6.29
C SER A 123 22.26 -3.08 6.10
N VAL A 124 21.35 -2.39 5.42
CA VAL A 124 20.01 -2.93 5.12
C VAL A 124 20.10 -4.12 4.17
N PHE A 125 20.94 -4.05 3.13
CA PHE A 125 21.11 -5.17 2.20
C PHE A 125 21.77 -6.38 2.85
N THR A 126 22.75 -6.18 3.73
CA THR A 126 23.35 -7.25 4.54
C THR A 126 22.29 -7.93 5.42
N ALA A 127 21.39 -7.15 6.05
CA ALA A 127 20.30 -7.70 6.83
C ALA A 127 19.30 -8.51 5.99
N LEU A 128 18.91 -8.00 4.82
CA LEU A 128 18.06 -8.71 3.88
C LEU A 128 18.71 -10.00 3.37
N GLU A 129 20.01 -9.97 3.06
CA GLU A 129 20.77 -11.15 2.66
C GLU A 129 20.74 -12.23 3.75
N LYS A 130 20.95 -11.84 5.02
CA LYS A 130 20.86 -12.75 6.17
C LYS A 130 19.49 -13.42 6.27
N ILE A 131 18.40 -12.66 6.11
CA ILE A 131 17.02 -13.15 6.12
C ILE A 131 16.76 -14.13 4.95
N VAL A 132 17.25 -13.80 3.74
CA VAL A 132 17.13 -14.67 2.56
C VAL A 132 17.90 -15.98 2.77
N LYS A 133 19.15 -15.91 3.23
CA LYS A 133 20.00 -17.08 3.50
C LYS A 133 19.41 -18.01 4.58
N ALA A 134 18.70 -17.45 5.56
CA ALA A 134 18.00 -18.23 6.58
C ALA A 134 16.71 -18.91 6.08
N GLY A 135 16.30 -18.66 4.83
CA GLY A 135 15.10 -19.24 4.23
C GLY A 135 13.81 -18.61 4.73
N HIS A 136 13.86 -17.36 5.21
CA HIS A 136 12.68 -16.65 5.73
C HIS A 136 11.81 -16.04 4.61
N PHE A 137 12.29 -16.05 3.35
CA PHE A 137 11.48 -15.72 2.18
C PHE A 137 10.84 -16.97 1.60
N LYS A 138 9.55 -16.86 1.24
CA LYS A 138 8.88 -17.92 0.50
C LYS A 138 9.54 -18.08 -0.89
N PRO A 139 9.97 -19.31 -1.27
CA PRO A 139 10.59 -19.55 -2.57
C PRO A 139 9.58 -19.44 -3.73
N GLY A 140 10.10 -19.22 -4.95
CA GLY A 140 9.31 -19.21 -6.18
C GLY A 140 8.71 -17.85 -6.58
N GLY A 141 9.08 -16.77 -5.88
CA GLY A 141 8.51 -15.43 -6.14
C GLY A 141 8.70 -14.93 -7.57
N SER A 142 9.83 -15.23 -8.22
CA SER A 142 10.11 -14.84 -9.61
C SER A 142 9.17 -15.49 -10.65
N GLY A 143 8.54 -16.61 -10.30
CA GLY A 143 7.51 -17.27 -11.12
C GLY A 143 6.07 -16.98 -10.68
N THR A 144 5.89 -16.22 -9.60
CA THR A 144 4.58 -15.97 -8.99
C THR A 144 4.08 -14.58 -9.38
N GLN A 145 2.85 -14.48 -9.89
CA GLN A 145 2.20 -13.18 -10.13
C GLN A 145 2.03 -12.43 -8.82
N PHE A 146 2.22 -11.10 -8.81
CA PHE A 146 2.15 -10.33 -7.57
C PHE A 146 0.84 -10.49 -6.79
N THR A 147 -0.31 -10.52 -7.46
CA THR A 147 -1.62 -10.73 -6.78
C THR A 147 -1.74 -12.12 -6.17
N ALA A 148 -1.13 -13.14 -6.78
CA ALA A 148 -1.08 -14.48 -6.20
C ALA A 148 -0.18 -14.52 -4.95
N ALA A 149 0.93 -13.77 -4.95
CA ALA A 149 1.78 -13.62 -3.76
C ALA A 149 1.06 -12.86 -2.64
N GLN A 150 0.33 -11.79 -2.96
CA GLN A 150 -0.51 -11.07 -2.01
C GLN A 150 -1.64 -11.96 -1.46
N ALA A 151 -2.20 -12.86 -2.27
CA ALA A 151 -3.19 -13.85 -1.82
C ALA A 151 -2.58 -14.91 -0.90
N GLN A 152 -1.38 -15.41 -1.20
CA GLN A 152 -0.61 -16.30 -0.32
C GLN A 152 -0.39 -15.67 1.06
N TRP A 153 -0.13 -14.36 1.10
CA TRP A 153 -0.02 -13.61 2.34
C TRP A 153 -1.37 -13.34 3.03
N SER A 154 -2.35 -12.76 2.34
CA SER A 154 -3.59 -12.26 2.96
C SER A 154 -4.67 -13.33 3.18
N ASN A 155 -4.73 -14.35 2.32
CA ASN A 155 -5.69 -15.44 2.40
C ASN A 155 -5.09 -16.66 3.12
N ALA A 156 -3.99 -17.18 2.58
CA ALA A 156 -3.37 -18.39 3.12
C ALA A 156 -2.52 -18.12 4.38
N GLN A 157 -2.15 -16.86 4.64
CA GLN A 157 -1.30 -16.44 5.76
C GLN A 157 0.03 -17.21 5.81
N GLU A 158 0.63 -17.45 4.63
CA GLU A 158 1.90 -18.17 4.48
C GLU A 158 3.10 -17.33 4.93
N ALA A 159 2.99 -16.00 4.87
CA ALA A 159 4.02 -15.07 5.31
C ALA A 159 3.48 -14.11 6.38
N VAL A 160 4.36 -13.57 7.22
CA VAL A 160 4.01 -12.59 8.25
C VAL A 160 3.77 -11.20 7.64
N PHE A 161 4.71 -10.72 6.83
CA PHE A 161 4.69 -9.37 6.27
C PHE A 161 4.64 -9.37 4.74
N TYR A 162 3.99 -8.33 4.21
CA TYR A 162 4.06 -7.98 2.79
C TYR A 162 4.29 -6.46 2.65
N PRO A 163 5.48 -6.02 2.18
CA PRO A 163 5.71 -4.62 1.86
C PRO A 163 4.85 -4.18 0.67
N SER A 164 4.15 -3.06 0.79
CA SER A 164 3.34 -2.48 -0.30
C SER A 164 2.95 -1.04 0.02
N GLY A 165 2.38 -0.34 -0.96
CA GLY A 165 1.60 0.86 -0.71
C GLY A 165 0.20 0.55 -0.18
N SER A 166 -0.46 1.60 0.33
CA SER A 166 -1.79 1.56 0.96
C SER A 166 -2.93 1.07 0.08
N TRP A 167 -2.72 0.92 -1.23
CA TRP A 167 -3.70 0.35 -2.14
C TRP A 167 -3.93 -1.16 -1.93
N ILE A 168 -3.04 -1.86 -1.22
CA ILE A 168 -3.10 -3.32 -1.04
C ILE A 168 -4.40 -3.78 -0.35
N GLU A 169 -4.97 -2.96 0.54
CA GLU A 169 -6.24 -3.28 1.20
C GLU A 169 -7.37 -3.39 0.17
N ASN A 170 -7.42 -2.44 -0.78
CA ASN A 170 -8.42 -2.47 -1.84
C ASN A 170 -8.13 -3.58 -2.87
N GLU A 171 -6.87 -3.87 -3.20
CA GLU A 171 -6.50 -4.97 -4.09
C GLU A 171 -6.95 -6.33 -3.53
N MET A 172 -6.73 -6.55 -2.23
CA MET A 172 -6.95 -7.86 -1.58
C MET A 172 -8.30 -7.97 -0.86
N LYS A 173 -9.19 -6.99 -0.98
CA LYS A 173 -10.45 -6.92 -0.21
C LYS A 173 -11.32 -8.18 -0.34
N ASP A 174 -11.35 -8.80 -1.51
CA ASP A 174 -12.20 -9.97 -1.81
C ASP A 174 -11.49 -11.31 -1.53
N GLN A 175 -10.19 -11.27 -1.23
CA GLN A 175 -9.36 -12.47 -1.02
C GLN A 175 -8.86 -12.58 0.42
N THR A 176 -8.77 -11.47 1.14
CA THR A 176 -8.24 -11.43 2.51
C THR A 176 -9.08 -12.31 3.43
N LYS A 177 -8.41 -13.18 4.20
CA LYS A 177 -9.05 -14.11 5.12
C LYS A 177 -9.91 -13.37 6.15
N ALA A 178 -11.06 -13.96 6.48
CA ALA A 178 -11.90 -13.45 7.56
C ALA A 178 -11.11 -13.38 8.88
N GLY A 179 -11.17 -12.22 9.55
CA GLY A 179 -10.43 -12.01 10.80
C GLY A 179 -8.96 -11.62 10.65
N PHE A 180 -8.46 -11.39 9.42
CA PHE A 180 -7.05 -11.02 9.20
C PHE A 180 -6.63 -9.75 9.95
N LYS A 181 -7.53 -8.76 10.12
CA LYS A 181 -7.24 -7.47 10.78
C LYS A 181 -6.00 -6.81 10.17
N MET A 182 -6.07 -6.49 8.87
CA MET A 182 -4.95 -5.90 8.13
C MET A 182 -4.51 -4.60 8.80
N THR A 183 -3.22 -4.48 9.09
CA THR A 183 -2.61 -3.31 9.72
C THR A 183 -1.25 -3.05 9.08
N GLY A 184 -0.84 -1.79 9.03
CA GLY A 184 0.48 -1.37 8.53
C GLY A 184 1.44 -1.05 9.67
N ALA A 185 2.73 -1.36 9.48
CA ALA A 185 3.83 -0.97 10.35
C ALA A 185 4.90 -0.21 9.57
N PRO A 186 5.62 0.73 10.20
CA PRO A 186 6.82 1.31 9.61
C PRO A 186 7.88 0.23 9.35
N VAL A 187 8.64 0.38 8.26
CA VAL A 187 9.79 -0.48 7.95
C VAL A 187 10.83 -0.46 9.09
N PRO A 188 11.56 -1.55 9.36
CA PRO A 188 12.53 -1.59 10.45
C PRO A 188 13.69 -0.63 10.19
N SER A 189 14.33 -0.13 11.25
CA SER A 189 15.63 0.54 11.17
C SER A 189 16.77 -0.48 11.29
N VAL A 190 18.00 -0.09 10.96
CA VAL A 190 19.17 -0.94 11.27
C VAL A 190 19.48 -0.82 12.77
N THR A 191 19.50 0.40 13.29
CA THR A 191 19.77 0.67 14.71
C THR A 191 18.61 1.35 15.41
N THR A 192 18.60 1.31 16.75
CA THR A 192 17.64 2.04 17.59
C THR A 192 17.93 3.54 17.68
N SER A 193 19.11 3.98 17.21
CA SER A 193 19.58 5.37 17.20
C SER A 193 19.68 5.94 15.78
N SER A 194 18.76 5.51 14.91
CA SER A 194 18.68 5.93 13.51
C SER A 194 18.45 7.46 13.40
N LYS A 195 18.90 8.08 12.29
CA LYS A 195 18.73 9.54 12.09
C LYS A 195 17.26 9.97 12.03
N LEU A 196 16.35 9.12 11.55
CA LEU A 196 14.91 9.33 11.65
C LEU A 196 14.31 8.33 12.65
N PRO A 197 13.25 8.72 13.39
CA PRO A 197 12.60 7.81 14.33
C PRO A 197 11.97 6.61 13.60
N TYR A 198 11.83 5.48 14.30
CA TYR A 198 11.15 4.29 13.77
C TYR A 198 9.78 4.61 13.15
N ALA A 199 9.01 5.51 13.79
CA ALA A 199 7.69 5.93 13.33
C ALA A 199 7.68 6.73 12.02
N ALA A 200 8.84 7.14 11.49
CA ALA A 200 8.91 7.78 10.19
C ALA A 200 8.36 6.85 9.10
N LEU A 201 7.55 7.39 8.20
CA LEU A 201 6.92 6.67 7.10
C LEU A 201 7.23 7.39 5.80
N HIS A 202 7.38 6.63 4.72
CA HIS A 202 7.37 7.20 3.39
C HIS A 202 5.91 7.38 2.97
N SER A 203 5.53 8.64 2.78
CA SER A 203 4.26 9.03 2.18
C SER A 203 4.50 10.04 1.08
N ALA A 204 3.80 9.86 -0.03
CA ALA A 204 3.87 10.73 -1.18
C ALA A 204 2.49 10.89 -1.80
N ALA A 205 2.22 12.06 -2.38
CA ALA A 205 1.07 12.22 -3.24
C ALA A 205 1.35 11.52 -4.58
N GLY A 206 0.51 10.57 -4.95
CA GLY A 206 0.55 9.81 -6.20
C GLY A 206 -0.76 9.91 -7.00
N GLU A 207 -0.91 9.05 -8.00
CA GLU A 207 -2.01 9.06 -8.97
C GLU A 207 -2.13 10.41 -9.71
N PRO A 208 -1.18 10.69 -10.63
CA PRO A 208 -1.09 11.98 -11.31
C PRO A 208 -2.18 12.15 -12.35
N PHE A 209 -2.94 13.23 -12.23
CA PHE A 209 -3.84 13.72 -13.27
C PHE A 209 -3.20 14.90 -14.00
N VAL A 210 -3.18 14.84 -15.33
CA VAL A 210 -2.60 15.87 -16.20
C VAL A 210 -3.67 16.39 -17.16
N VAL A 211 -3.71 17.71 -17.39
CA VAL A 211 -4.53 18.32 -18.45
C VAL A 211 -3.59 18.71 -19.60
N PRO A 212 -3.65 18.03 -20.75
CA PRO A 212 -2.81 18.37 -21.90
C PRO A 212 -3.03 19.81 -22.35
N SER A 213 -1.97 20.59 -22.49
CA SER A 213 -2.04 22.00 -22.89
C SER A 213 -2.59 22.22 -24.29
N GLN A 214 -2.43 21.23 -25.17
CA GLN A 214 -2.94 21.21 -26.56
C GLN A 214 -4.25 20.41 -26.71
N GLY A 215 -4.90 20.05 -25.60
CA GLY A 215 -6.17 19.33 -25.63
C GLY A 215 -7.30 20.17 -26.25
N LYS A 216 -8.21 19.52 -26.98
CA LYS A 216 -9.37 20.19 -27.62
C LYS A 216 -10.29 20.94 -26.65
N ASN A 217 -10.28 20.57 -25.37
CA ASN A 217 -11.06 21.20 -24.31
C ASN A 217 -10.27 21.31 -22.99
N VAL A 218 -9.22 22.14 -22.98
CA VAL A 218 -8.44 22.43 -21.77
C VAL A 218 -9.31 22.97 -20.61
N PRO A 219 -10.27 23.88 -20.82
CA PRO A 219 -11.15 24.34 -19.73
C PRO A 219 -11.94 23.20 -19.10
N GLY A 220 -12.52 22.30 -19.89
CA GLY A 220 -13.25 21.13 -19.41
C GLY A 220 -12.38 20.15 -18.63
N GLY A 221 -11.14 19.91 -19.08
CA GLY A 221 -10.18 19.09 -18.33
C GLY A 221 -9.85 19.69 -16.95
N LYS A 222 -9.63 21.01 -16.88
CA LYS A 222 -9.42 21.71 -15.59
C LYS A 222 -10.66 21.67 -14.70
N GLU A 223 -11.85 21.76 -15.28
CA GLU A 223 -13.11 21.68 -14.56
C GLU A 223 -13.34 20.28 -13.97
N LEU A 224 -13.03 19.22 -14.71
CA LEU A 224 -13.08 17.86 -14.18
C LEU A 224 -12.21 17.70 -12.93
N LEU A 225 -10.98 18.20 -12.96
CA LEU A 225 -10.10 18.15 -11.78
C LEU A 225 -10.66 18.97 -10.60
N ARG A 226 -11.30 20.10 -10.87
CA ARG A 226 -11.98 20.91 -9.85
C ARG A 226 -13.14 20.16 -9.20
N VAL A 227 -13.92 19.44 -10.00
CA VAL A 227 -15.03 18.58 -9.52
C VAL A 227 -14.49 17.41 -8.71
N MET A 228 -13.41 16.75 -9.16
CA MET A 228 -12.78 15.65 -8.42
C MET A 228 -12.28 16.06 -7.03
N LEU A 229 -11.82 17.30 -6.88
CA LEU A 229 -11.37 17.87 -5.61
C LEU A 229 -12.51 18.44 -4.73
N SER A 230 -13.76 18.32 -5.17
CA SER A 230 -14.91 18.67 -4.33
C SER A 230 -15.03 17.74 -3.12
N LYS A 231 -15.69 18.22 -2.07
CA LYS A 231 -15.96 17.46 -0.85
C LYS A 231 -16.68 16.15 -1.17
N ASP A 232 -17.69 16.20 -2.04
CA ASP A 232 -18.52 15.04 -2.36
C ASP A 232 -17.73 13.99 -3.15
N ALA A 233 -16.98 14.41 -4.18
CA ALA A 233 -16.15 13.51 -4.96
C ALA A 233 -15.03 12.88 -4.11
N ALA A 234 -14.32 13.68 -3.32
CA ALA A 234 -13.27 13.21 -2.42
C ALA A 234 -13.81 12.26 -1.34
N THR A 235 -15.00 12.54 -0.79
CA THR A 235 -15.66 11.67 0.19
C THR A 235 -16.07 10.33 -0.44
N ASN A 236 -16.64 10.37 -1.65
CA ASN A 236 -17.01 9.16 -2.38
C ASN A 236 -15.78 8.31 -2.74
N PHE A 237 -14.69 8.96 -3.17
CA PHE A 237 -13.43 8.28 -3.45
C PHE A 237 -12.89 7.56 -2.21
N ALA A 238 -12.77 8.26 -1.08
CA ALA A 238 -12.27 7.66 0.16
C ALA A 238 -13.12 6.45 0.61
N LYS A 239 -14.45 6.53 0.47
CA LYS A 239 -15.37 5.44 0.82
C LYS A 239 -15.26 4.22 -0.08
N THR A 240 -15.02 4.43 -1.37
CA THR A 240 -15.11 3.35 -2.39
C THR A 240 -13.76 2.75 -2.74
N LYS A 241 -12.67 3.51 -2.58
CA LYS A 241 -11.30 3.11 -2.89
C LYS A 241 -10.44 2.83 -1.67
N LEU A 242 -10.94 3.16 -0.47
CA LEU A 242 -10.23 2.95 0.81
C LEU A 242 -8.85 3.62 0.83
N ALA A 243 -8.71 4.74 0.11
CA ALA A 243 -7.48 5.51 0.01
C ALA A 243 -7.75 6.99 0.30
N PRO A 244 -6.89 7.69 1.06
CA PRO A 244 -7.08 9.09 1.35
C PRO A 244 -6.77 9.94 0.11
N PRO A 245 -7.69 10.80 -0.35
CA PRO A 245 -7.38 11.75 -1.41
C PRO A 245 -6.48 12.87 -0.86
N SER A 246 -5.80 13.59 -1.76
CA SER A 246 -4.90 14.71 -1.42
C SER A 246 -5.61 15.91 -0.78
N SER A 247 -6.95 15.96 -0.83
CA SER A 247 -7.75 16.97 -0.14
C SER A 247 -7.98 16.63 1.34
N ARG A 248 -7.76 17.62 2.22
CA ARG A 248 -8.17 17.65 3.63
C ARG A 248 -9.69 17.80 3.74
N THR A 249 -10.42 16.75 3.45
CA THR A 249 -11.83 16.67 3.77
C THR A 249 -11.97 15.90 5.10
N PRO A 250 -12.73 16.40 6.09
CA PRO A 250 -13.01 15.61 7.29
C PRO A 250 -13.74 14.33 6.88
N PHE A 251 -13.05 13.19 6.97
CA PHE A 251 -13.68 11.89 6.76
C PHE A 251 -14.33 11.44 8.06
N PRO A 252 -15.56 10.89 8.04
CA PRO A 252 -15.96 10.03 9.13
C PRO A 252 -14.93 8.89 9.26
N PRO A 253 -14.66 8.36 10.46
CA PRO A 253 -13.73 7.25 10.65
C PRO A 253 -14.05 6.17 9.62
N MET A 254 -13.03 5.62 8.95
CA MET A 254 -13.19 4.56 7.96
C MET A 254 -14.00 3.43 8.63
N ALA A 255 -15.28 3.34 8.27
CA ALA A 255 -16.15 2.33 8.82
C ALA A 255 -15.58 0.99 8.38
N SER A 256 -15.31 0.10 9.35
CA SER A 256 -15.12 -1.32 9.05
C SER A 256 -16.24 -1.74 8.12
N ALA A 257 -15.91 -2.18 6.90
CA ALA A 257 -16.88 -2.46 5.86
C ALA A 257 -18.05 -3.32 6.42
N PRO A 258 -19.32 -2.98 6.12
CA PRO A 258 -20.44 -3.77 6.59
C PRO A 258 -20.35 -5.16 5.98
N ARG A 259 -20.24 -6.18 6.84
CA ARG A 259 -20.25 -7.60 6.45
C ARG A 259 -21.53 -7.87 5.68
N HIS A 260 -21.45 -8.07 4.37
CA HIS A 260 -22.55 -8.63 3.61
C HIS A 260 -22.65 -10.12 3.96
N SER A 261 -23.51 -10.44 4.92
CA SER A 261 -24.07 -11.79 5.04
C SER A 261 -24.99 -12.02 3.85
N SER A 262 -24.49 -12.67 2.80
CA SER A 262 -25.36 -13.22 1.77
C SER A 262 -26.14 -14.40 2.38
N PRO A 263 -27.49 -14.40 2.38
CA PRO A 263 -28.24 -15.57 2.77
C PRO A 263 -28.10 -16.62 1.67
N ARG A 264 -27.41 -17.73 1.96
CA ARG A 264 -27.43 -18.91 1.10
C ARG A 264 -28.88 -19.39 0.98
N ARG A 265 -29.53 -19.14 -0.16
CA ARG A 265 -30.71 -19.88 -0.56
C ARG A 265 -30.26 -21.28 -0.99
N SER A 266 -30.58 -22.29 -0.18
CA SER A 266 -30.50 -23.68 -0.58
C SER A 266 -31.51 -23.94 -1.70
N CYS A 267 -31.05 -24.30 -2.88
CA CYS A 267 -31.93 -24.83 -3.92
C CYS A 267 -32.04 -26.34 -3.70
N SER A 268 -33.09 -26.78 -3.01
CA SER A 268 -33.52 -28.18 -2.98
C SER A 268 -34.65 -28.35 -4.00
N ALA A 269 -34.34 -28.87 -5.18
CA ALA A 269 -35.35 -29.28 -6.15
C ALA A 269 -35.46 -30.81 -6.11
N THR A 270 -36.45 -31.30 -5.39
CA THR A 270 -36.95 -32.67 -5.54
C THR A 270 -38.45 -32.56 -5.79
N ARG A 271 -38.90 -32.80 -7.03
CA ARG A 271 -40.17 -33.46 -7.29
C ARG A 271 -40.27 -33.94 -8.73
N ARG A 272 -40.40 -35.25 -8.85
CA ARG A 272 -40.93 -35.99 -9.98
C ARG A 272 -42.33 -35.46 -10.31
N GLN A 273 -42.63 -35.27 -11.59
CA GLN A 273 -43.97 -35.50 -12.12
C GLN A 273 -43.84 -36.24 -13.45
N HIS A 274 -44.46 -37.42 -13.48
CA HIS A 274 -44.75 -38.21 -14.67
C HIS A 274 -45.69 -37.43 -15.59
N LEU A 275 -45.47 -37.53 -16.90
CA LEU A 275 -46.55 -37.53 -17.88
C LEU A 275 -46.07 -38.34 -19.11
N HIS A 276 -46.85 -39.35 -19.48
CA HIS A 276 -46.69 -40.17 -20.68
C HIS A 276 -48.07 -40.27 -21.34
N LEU A 277 -48.07 -40.27 -22.68
CA LEU A 277 -49.19 -40.44 -23.63
C LEU A 277 -50.09 -39.20 -23.84
N GLU A 278 -50.53 -38.85 -25.06
CA GLU A 278 -50.98 -39.69 -26.20
C GLU A 278 -50.55 -39.23 -27.60
N LEU A 279 -50.85 -40.13 -28.53
CA LEU A 279 -50.66 -40.20 -29.99
C LEU A 279 -51.32 -39.08 -30.81
N HIS A 280 -50.61 -38.58 -31.83
CA HIS A 280 -50.88 -38.82 -33.26
C HIS A 280 -49.74 -38.28 -34.12
#